data_AF-A0A1B6I7Q8-F1
#
_entry.id   AF-A0A1B6I7Q8-F1
#
_cell.length_a   1.000
_cell.length_b   1.000
_cell.length_c   1.000
_cell.angle_alpha   90.00
_cell.angle_beta   90.00
_cell.angle_gamma   90.00
#
_symmetry.space_group_name_H-M   'P 1'
#
loop_
_entity.id
_entity.type
_entity.pdbx_description
1 polymer ?
#
loop_
_entity_poly.entity_id
_entity_poly.type
_entity_poly.pdbx_seq_one_letter_code
_entity_poly.pdbx_strand_id
1 'polypeptide(L)'
;EKELEAAIGILKLKRGLVRPLGWSEKVKKTPFQIKVLQKLFKLTEFPSTATRRDLSLLLSIPQRSIQVWFQNTRQAKKRHRGMMGQGMYSSDDVESDNEDVSLCQLIEIINSVKWNTYY
;
A
#
# COMPACT_ATOMS: atom_id res chain seq x y z
N GLU A 1 -30.73 -4.84 26.81
CA GLU A 1 -29.35 -4.33 26.65
C GLU A 1 -28.70 -4.79 25.34
N LYS A 2 -28.51 -6.10 25.12
CA LYS A 2 -27.91 -6.67 23.88
C LYS A 2 -28.62 -6.27 22.58
N GLU A 3 -29.94 -6.11 22.61
CA GLU A 3 -30.73 -5.67 21.45
C GLU A 3 -30.47 -4.20 21.07
N LEU A 4 -30.15 -3.35 22.05
CA LEU A 4 -29.85 -1.93 21.84
C LEU A 4 -28.45 -1.77 21.23
N GLU A 5 -27.49 -2.60 21.64
CA GLU A 5 -26.15 -2.69 21.03
C GLU A 5 -26.21 -3.20 19.59
N ALA A 6 -27.04 -4.22 19.34
CA ALA A 6 -27.29 -4.72 17.99
C ALA A 6 -27.97 -3.66 17.11
N ALA A 7 -28.94 -2.92 17.66
CA ALA A 7 -29.62 -1.82 16.97
C ALA A 7 -28.68 -0.65 16.66
N ILE A 8 -27.76 -0.29 17.56
CA ILE A 8 -26.68 0.69 17.30
C ILE A 8 -25.75 0.17 16.19
N GLY A 9 -25.42 -1.12 16.21
CA GLY A 9 -24.64 -1.77 15.16
C GLY A 9 -25.29 -1.66 13.77
N ILE A 10 -26.61 -1.87 13.69
CA ILE A 10 -27.39 -1.76 12.45
C ILE A 10 -27.55 -0.29 12.03
N LEU A 11 -27.70 0.64 12.97
CA LEU A 11 -27.77 2.08 12.67
C LEU A 11 -26.46 2.59 12.07
N LYS A 12 -25.31 2.06 12.52
CA LYS A 12 -23.96 2.32 11.96
C LYS A 12 -23.79 1.78 10.53
N LEU A 13 -24.64 0.86 10.08
CA LEU A 13 -24.63 0.35 8.72
C LEU A 13 -25.54 1.15 7.76
N LYS A 14 -26.57 1.84 8.28
CA LYS A 14 -27.64 2.43 7.45
C LYS A 14 -27.64 3.95 7.32
N ARG A 15 -26.66 4.67 7.88
CA ARG A 15 -26.52 6.12 7.65
C ARG A 15 -25.11 6.46 7.20
N GLY A 16 -24.96 6.80 5.92
CA GLY A 16 -23.80 7.54 5.39
C GLY A 16 -23.67 8.96 5.95
N LEU A 17 -23.94 9.18 7.24
CA LEU A 17 -23.91 10.45 7.96
C LEU A 17 -23.30 10.22 9.34
N VAL A 18 -22.04 9.80 9.36
CA VAL A 18 -20.93 10.21 10.24
C VAL A 18 -19.80 9.34 9.73
N ARG A 19 -18.96 9.87 8.82
CA ARG A 19 -17.66 9.25 8.57
C ARG A 19 -16.90 9.37 9.90
N PRO A 20 -16.54 8.28 10.59
CA PRO A 20 -15.59 8.39 11.69
C PRO A 20 -14.36 9.14 11.17
N LEU A 21 -13.88 10.13 11.92
CA LEU A 21 -12.65 10.85 11.60
C LEU A 21 -11.52 9.82 11.44
N GLY A 22 -11.26 9.37 10.21
CA GLY A 22 -10.38 8.22 9.94
C GLY A 22 -10.74 7.40 8.71
N TRP A 23 -11.96 7.49 8.18
CA TRP A 23 -12.28 6.91 6.87
C TRP A 23 -11.86 7.90 5.80
N SER A 24 -10.54 8.01 5.59
CA SER A 24 -9.98 8.70 4.44
C SER A 24 -10.64 8.10 3.21
N GLU A 25 -11.35 8.94 2.46
CA GLU A 25 -11.82 8.60 1.13
C GLU A 25 -10.62 7.98 0.39
N LYS A 26 -10.71 6.70 0.03
CA LYS A 26 -9.58 5.95 -0.50
C LYS A 26 -9.25 6.53 -1.87
N VAL A 27 -8.31 7.47 -1.90
CA VAL A 27 -7.81 8.04 -3.16
C VAL A 27 -7.20 6.90 -3.97
N LYS A 28 -7.83 6.61 -5.11
CA LYS A 28 -7.33 5.59 -6.03
C LYS A 28 -6.03 6.09 -6.63
N LYS A 29 -5.00 5.24 -6.59
CA LYS A 29 -3.70 5.53 -7.23
C LYS A 29 -3.89 5.59 -8.75
N THR A 30 -3.20 6.52 -9.41
CA THR A 30 -3.26 6.62 -10.87
C THR A 30 -2.54 5.44 -11.54
N PRO A 31 -2.84 5.10 -12.81
CA PRO A 31 -2.14 4.04 -13.52
C PRO A 31 -0.62 4.24 -13.57
N PHE A 32 -0.17 5.50 -13.70
CA PHE A 32 1.24 5.87 -13.64
C PHE A 32 1.88 5.48 -12.30
N GLN A 33 1.25 5.90 -11.19
CA GLN A 33 1.71 5.59 -9.84
C GLN A 33 1.79 4.07 -9.60
N ILE A 34 0.80 3.32 -10.08
CA ILE A 34 0.78 1.86 -9.97
C ILE A 34 1.95 1.23 -10.76
N LYS A 35 2.20 1.68 -12.00
CA LYS A 35 3.32 1.17 -12.81
C LYS A 35 4.68 1.42 -12.16
N VAL A 36 4.89 2.60 -11.55
CA VAL A 36 6.13 2.90 -10.81
C VAL A 36 6.28 1.95 -9.61
N LEU A 37 5.23 1.79 -8.80
CA LEU A 37 5.24 0.87 -7.65
C LEU A 37 5.51 -0.58 -8.08
N GLN A 38 4.95 -1.02 -9.20
CA GLN A 38 5.21 -2.35 -9.77
C GLN A 38 6.65 -2.52 -10.25
N LYS A 39 7.26 -1.52 -10.88
CA LYS A 39 8.68 -1.58 -11.27
C LYS A 39 9.58 -1.64 -10.04
N LEU A 40 9.32 -0.82 -9.02
CA LEU A 40 10.08 -0.90 -7.77
C LEU A 40 9.91 -2.28 -7.11
N PHE A 41 8.70 -2.84 -7.07
CA PHE A 41 8.42 -4.14 -6.49
C PHE A 41 9.22 -5.28 -7.13
N LYS A 42 9.58 -5.16 -8.41
CA LYS A 42 10.45 -6.12 -9.10
C LYS A 42 11.91 -6.03 -8.66
N LEU A 43 12.35 -4.87 -8.16
CA LEU A 43 13.70 -4.64 -7.64
C LEU A 43 13.78 -5.02 -6.16
N THR A 44 12.81 -4.58 -5.36
CA THR A 44 12.72 -4.89 -3.93
C THR A 44 11.27 -5.10 -3.52
N GLU A 45 10.98 -6.22 -2.85
CA GLU A 45 9.66 -6.51 -2.27
C GLU A 45 9.48 -5.86 -0.88
N PHE A 46 10.57 -5.37 -0.29
CA PHE A 46 10.66 -4.81 1.06
C PHE A 46 11.42 -3.47 1.03
N PRO A 47 10.78 -2.39 0.55
CA PRO A 47 11.41 -1.08 0.50
C PRO A 47 11.57 -0.49 1.91
N SER A 48 12.76 0.05 2.18
CA SER A 48 13.08 0.71 3.44
C SER A 48 12.15 1.88 3.76
N THR A 49 12.16 2.29 5.03
CA THR A 49 11.42 3.48 5.49
C THR A 49 11.88 4.73 4.75
N ALA A 50 13.17 4.88 4.47
CA ALA A 50 13.73 5.99 3.69
C ALA A 50 13.23 5.94 2.23
N THR A 51 13.35 4.78 1.57
CA THR A 51 12.85 4.56 0.20
C THR A 51 11.37 4.90 0.06
N ARG A 52 10.55 4.48 1.04
CA ARG A 52 9.11 4.80 1.07
C ARG A 52 8.84 6.29 1.25
N ARG A 53 9.67 7.01 2.03
CA ARG A 53 9.56 8.46 2.21
C ARG A 53 9.90 9.20 0.91
N ASP A 54 10.97 8.82 0.23
CA ASP A 54 11.39 9.46 -1.01
C ASP A 54 10.36 9.25 -2.12
N LEU A 55 9.82 8.04 -2.25
CA LEU A 55 8.71 7.78 -3.17
C LEU A 55 7.43 8.53 -2.81
N SER A 56 7.16 8.74 -1.52
CA SER A 56 6.02 9.54 -1.08
C SER A 56 6.11 10.97 -1.60
N LEU A 57 7.31 11.56 -1.57
CA LEU A 57 7.56 12.90 -2.09
C LEU A 57 7.46 12.94 -3.63
N LEU A 58 8.10 11.98 -4.31
CA LEU A 58 8.16 11.95 -5.77
C LEU A 58 6.81 11.67 -6.45
N LEU A 59 5.97 10.82 -5.84
CA LEU A 59 4.67 10.43 -6.42
C LEU A 59 3.47 11.14 -5.79
N SER A 60 3.69 11.95 -4.75
CA SER A 60 2.64 12.57 -3.94
C SER A 60 1.63 11.56 -3.39
N ILE A 61 2.14 10.41 -2.93
CA ILE A 61 1.33 9.34 -2.31
C ILE A 61 1.75 9.23 -0.85
N PRO A 62 0.83 9.16 0.13
CA PRO A 62 1.21 8.99 1.53
C PRO A 62 2.08 7.74 1.75
N GLN A 63 3.15 7.86 2.53
CA GLN A 63 4.07 6.75 2.87
C GLN A 63 3.31 5.49 3.36
N ARG A 64 2.30 5.66 4.21
CA ARG A 64 1.45 4.55 4.69
C ARG A 64 0.69 3.86 3.55
N SER A 65 0.22 4.62 2.57
CA SER A 65 -0.46 4.08 1.37
C SER A 65 0.48 3.31 0.46
N ILE A 66 1.78 3.63 0.47
CA ILE A 66 2.84 2.87 -0.22
C ILE A 66 3.10 1.57 0.56
N GLN A 67 3.34 1.65 1.88
CA GLN A 67 3.56 0.47 2.72
C GLN A 67 2.43 -0.57 2.59
N VAL A 68 1.17 -0.14 2.73
CA VAL A 68 0.00 -1.02 2.59
C VAL A 68 -0.09 -1.61 1.18
N TRP A 69 0.29 -0.86 0.15
CA TRP A 69 0.34 -1.38 -1.21
C TRP A 69 1.37 -2.53 -1.32
N PHE A 70 2.58 -2.36 -0.81
CA PHE A 70 3.61 -3.40 -0.81
C PHE A 70 3.16 -4.64 -0.03
N GLN A 71 2.57 -4.47 1.16
CA GLN A 71 2.00 -5.56 1.94
C GLN A 71 0.93 -6.33 1.15
N ASN A 72 -0.06 -5.62 0.59
CA ASN A 72 -1.13 -6.25 -0.20
C ASN A 72 -0.60 -6.97 -1.44
N THR A 73 0.39 -6.39 -2.13
CA THR A 73 1.02 -6.99 -3.30
C THR A 73 1.75 -8.29 -2.94
N ARG A 74 2.49 -8.34 -1.82
CA ARG A 74 3.12 -9.59 -1.33
C ARG A 74 2.08 -10.65 -0.97
N GLN A 75 1.02 -10.25 -0.26
CA GLN A 75 -0.08 -11.16 0.10
C GLN A 75 -0.76 -11.73 -1.15
N ALA A 76 -0.98 -10.91 -2.17
CA ALA A 76 -1.49 -11.38 -3.46
C ALA A 76 -0.52 -12.41 -4.08
N LYS A 77 0.78 -12.11 -4.16
CA LYS A 77 1.79 -13.04 -4.70
C LYS A 77 1.80 -14.39 -3.97
N LYS A 78 1.69 -14.40 -2.63
CA LYS A 78 1.62 -15.62 -1.81
C LYS A 78 0.34 -16.43 -2.11
N ARG A 79 -0.82 -15.77 -2.21
CA ARG A 79 -2.10 -16.43 -2.52
C ARG A 79 -2.08 -17.12 -3.89
N HIS A 80 -1.45 -16.52 -4.89
CA HIS A 80 -1.31 -17.12 -6.22
C HIS A 80 -0.39 -18.35 -6.23
N ARG A 81 0.50 -18.51 -5.24
CA ARG A 81 1.42 -19.66 -5.13
C ARG A 81 0.83 -20.86 -4.37
N GLY A 82 -0.48 -20.84 -4.06
CA GLY A 82 -1.14 -21.97 -3.37
C GLY A 82 -0.74 -22.17 -1.91
N MET A 83 0.04 -21.25 -1.32
CA MET A 83 0.49 -21.31 0.07
C MET A 83 -0.61 -20.80 1.01
N MET A 84 -1.78 -21.47 0.98
CA MET A 84 -2.89 -21.26 1.91
C MET A 84 -2.68 -22.14 3.15
N GLY A 85 -1.74 -21.74 4.01
CA GLY A 85 -1.48 -22.44 5.25
C GLY A 85 -0.66 -21.57 6.19
N GLN A 86 -1.29 -21.16 7.29
CA GLN A 86 -0.73 -20.47 8.46
C GLN A 86 -0.31 -19.00 8.31
N GLY A 87 -0.73 -18.23 9.33
CA GLY A 87 -0.16 -16.95 9.71
C GLY A 87 -1.10 -15.78 9.54
N MET A 88 -1.91 -15.52 10.57
CA MET A 88 -2.12 -14.14 11.06
C MET A 88 -0.78 -13.41 10.95
N TYR A 89 -0.77 -12.23 10.35
CA TYR A 89 0.43 -11.40 10.27
C TYR A 89 0.99 -11.22 11.68
N SER A 90 2.21 -11.69 11.93
CA SER A 90 2.97 -11.28 13.10
C SER A 90 3.16 -9.77 13.01
N SER A 91 3.04 -9.07 14.14
CA SER A 91 3.28 -7.63 14.28
C SER A 91 4.69 -7.20 13.87
N ASP A 92 5.57 -8.15 13.59
CA ASP A 92 6.97 -7.96 13.25
C ASP A 92 7.20 -8.27 11.77
N ASP A 93 6.74 -7.39 10.86
CA ASP A 93 7.43 -7.23 9.57
C ASP A 93 8.84 -6.73 9.94
N VAL A 94 9.78 -7.67 10.09
CA VAL A 94 11.17 -7.41 10.44
C VAL A 94 11.74 -6.38 9.45
N GLU A 95 11.86 -5.12 9.89
CA GLU A 95 12.44 -3.99 9.14
C GLU A 95 13.98 -4.17 8.92
N SER A 96 14.53 -5.35 9.23
CA SER A 96 15.97 -5.62 9.30
C SER A 96 16.63 -5.92 7.94
N ASP A 97 15.85 -6.31 6.92
CA ASP A 97 16.35 -6.60 5.55
C ASP A 97 15.80 -5.59 4.53
N ASN A 98 15.51 -4.37 4.99
CA ASN A 98 15.04 -3.30 4.14
C ASN A 98 16.19 -2.79 3.27
N GLU A 99 16.17 -3.15 1.98
CA GLU A 99 17.10 -2.59 0.99
C GLU A 99 16.80 -1.10 0.77
N ASP A 100 17.81 -0.26 1.01
CA ASP A 100 17.77 1.16 0.68
C ASP A 100 17.98 1.35 -0.83
N VAL A 101 16.94 1.77 -1.53
CA VAL A 101 17.03 2.10 -2.96
C VAL A 101 17.45 3.55 -3.09
N SER A 102 18.59 3.78 -3.76
CA SER A 102 19.12 5.12 -3.99
C SER A 102 18.11 6.03 -4.70
N LEU A 103 18.08 7.31 -4.31
CA LEU A 103 17.21 8.32 -4.92
C LEU A 103 17.39 8.43 -6.44
N CYS A 104 18.63 8.32 -6.93
CA CYS A 104 18.93 8.31 -8.37
C CYS A 104 18.19 7.18 -9.08
N GLN A 105 18.22 5.98 -8.51
CA GLN A 105 17.54 4.82 -9.07
C GLN A 105 16.01 4.96 -9.02
N LEU A 106 15.46 5.57 -7.97
CA LEU A 106 14.02 5.89 -7.91
C LEU A 106 13.60 6.86 -9.03
N ILE A 107 14.41 7.90 -9.29
CA ILE A 107 14.17 8.87 -10.35
C ILE A 107 14.26 8.20 -11.73
N GLU A 108 15.23 7.31 -11.94
CA GLU A 108 15.35 6.52 -13.17
C GLU A 108 14.10 5.66 -13.42
N ILE A 109 13.59 4.97 -12.39
CA ILE A 109 12.37 4.18 -12.50
C ILE A 109 11.19 5.08 -12.91
N ILE A 110 11.01 6.21 -12.24
CA ILE A 110 9.91 7.15 -12.54
C ILE A 110 10.00 7.66 -13.98
N ASN A 111 11.18 8.12 -14.39
CA ASN A 111 11.41 8.60 -15.75
C ASN A 111 11.16 7.49 -16.77
N SER A 112 11.64 6.28 -16.52
CA SER A 112 11.43 5.14 -17.43
C SER A 112 9.95 4.78 -17.59
N VAL A 113 9.10 5.02 -16.58
CA VAL A 113 7.64 4.83 -16.70
C VAL A 113 7.00 6.00 -17.43
N LYS A 114 7.45 7.23 -17.14
CA LYS A 114 6.96 8.45 -17.77
C LYS A 114 7.17 8.37 -19.27
N TRP A 115 8.40 8.12 -19.73
CA TRP A 115 8.73 8.07 -21.16
C TRP A 115 8.07 6.90 -21.89
N ASN A 116 7.87 5.76 -21.24
CA ASN A 116 7.15 4.61 -21.81
C ASN A 116 5.61 4.77 -21.82
N THR A 117 5.10 5.95 -21.45
CA THR A 117 3.68 6.30 -21.56
C THR A 117 3.44 7.27 -22.74
N TYR A 118 4.50 7.89 -23.28
CA TYR A 118 4.43 8.89 -24.35
C TYR A 118 4.98 8.42 -25.70
N TYR A 119 5.46 7.17 -25.76
CA TYR A 119 5.82 6.43 -26.98
C TYR A 119 5.05 5.10 -26.96
#